data_AF-A0A4Y2T3A5-F1
#
_entry.id   AF-A0A4Y2T3A5-F1
#
_cell.length_a   1.000
_cell.length_b   1.000
_cell.length_c   1.000
_cell.angle_alpha   90.00
_cell.angle_beta   90.00
_cell.angle_gamma   90.00
#
_symmetry.space_group_name_H-M   'P 1'
#
loop_
_entity.id
_entity.type
_entity.pdbx_description
1 polymer ?
#
loop_
_entity_poly.entity_id
_entity_poly.type
_entity_poly.pdbx_seq_one_letter_code
_entity_poly.pdbx_strand_id
1 'polypeptide(L)'
;MGKKGASQKGDSGESSSQVSNSDKYANDLKILIDNLNPDDYTESAFPVILEWFKELEKFSTDMVTAGLTYGKIMRNNFVKCHYRELLPILQELCFEIKKRDSDLFDLKLSLAESEHSLLKAKVWTLERENIALRAKLELNSDISSTIKDLMPRLDDLKEHSTKALKEELPSIIKQAACPEIKSSLETVNREIVAEVKRNRVEARSFAQVALQAKDRKQGFSPTLS
;
A
#
# COMPACT_ATOMS: atom_id res chain seq x y z
N MET A 1 -24.28 71.34 77.41
CA MET A 1 -22.96 70.68 77.29
C MET A 1 -23.15 69.40 76.48
N GLY A 2 -22.28 69.15 75.50
CA GLY A 2 -22.34 67.98 74.59
C GLY A 2 -22.39 68.40 73.12
N LYS A 3 -21.23 68.52 72.49
CA LYS A 3 -20.94 69.07 71.14
C LYS A 3 -20.99 67.98 70.05
N LYS A 4 -21.38 68.41 68.83
CA LYS A 4 -20.87 68.09 67.45
C LYS A 4 -20.67 66.61 67.07
N GLY A 5 -21.19 66.09 65.96
CA GLY A 5 -21.00 66.46 64.53
C GLY A 5 -21.01 65.13 63.75
N ALA A 6 -21.21 64.98 62.44
CA ALA A 6 -21.21 65.88 61.30
C ALA A 6 -22.05 65.24 60.16
N SER A 7 -22.66 66.06 59.31
CA SER A 7 -23.11 65.67 57.97
C SER A 7 -21.91 65.42 57.07
N GLN A 8 -21.96 64.35 56.29
CA GLN A 8 -21.28 64.29 54.99
C GLN A 8 -22.23 63.72 53.94
N LYS A 9 -22.25 64.43 52.81
CA LYS A 9 -23.03 64.22 51.60
C LYS A 9 -22.08 63.59 50.57
N GLY A 10 -22.48 62.50 49.94
CA GLY A 10 -21.85 61.87 48.77
C GLY A 10 -22.87 60.86 48.24
N ASP A 11 -23.68 61.23 47.27
CA ASP A 11 -23.42 61.24 45.82
C ASP A 11 -23.36 59.82 45.22
N SER A 12 -24.40 59.55 44.42
CA SER A 12 -24.45 58.67 43.27
C SER A 12 -23.89 57.25 43.39
N GLY A 13 -24.77 56.34 43.80
CA GLY A 13 -24.72 54.94 43.38
C GLY A 13 -26.10 54.59 42.86
N GLU A 14 -26.26 54.57 41.54
CA GLU A 14 -27.43 54.05 40.85
C GLU A 14 -27.84 52.72 41.49
N SER A 15 -28.87 52.73 42.34
CA SER A 15 -29.65 51.54 42.57
C SER A 15 -30.33 51.28 41.24
N SER A 16 -29.66 50.49 40.41
CA SER A 16 -30.29 49.67 39.37
C SER A 16 -31.51 49.07 40.04
N SER A 17 -32.63 49.75 39.83
CA SER A 17 -33.95 49.27 40.16
C SER A 17 -34.10 48.12 39.18
N GLN A 18 -33.65 46.94 39.59
CA GLN A 18 -34.01 45.71 38.95
C GLN A 18 -35.52 45.67 39.13
N VAL A 19 -36.24 46.17 38.13
CA VAL A 19 -37.68 46.05 38.00
C VAL A 19 -37.91 44.56 38.18
N SER A 20 -38.39 44.18 39.37
CA SER A 20 -38.62 42.80 39.67
C SER A 20 -39.65 42.33 38.66
N ASN A 21 -39.32 41.28 37.90
CA ASN A 21 -40.25 40.63 36.97
C ASN A 21 -41.54 40.15 37.66
N SER A 22 -41.66 40.32 38.99
CA SER A 22 -42.84 40.12 39.82
C SER A 22 -44.09 40.85 39.34
N ASP A 23 -43.96 41.95 38.60
CA ASP A 23 -45.14 42.75 38.21
C ASP A 23 -45.80 42.24 36.92
N LYS A 24 -45.17 41.30 36.20
CA LYS A 24 -45.65 40.80 34.89
C LYS A 24 -46.25 39.39 34.95
N TYR A 25 -45.95 38.63 36.01
CA TYR A 25 -46.37 37.23 36.13
C TYR A 25 -46.98 36.98 37.51
N ALA A 26 -48.09 36.22 37.55
CA ALA A 26 -48.75 35.85 38.81
C ALA A 26 -47.90 34.88 39.66
N ASN A 27 -46.96 34.17 39.04
CA ASN A 27 -46.03 33.24 39.67
C ASN A 27 -44.81 32.98 38.76
N ASP A 28 -43.74 32.41 39.33
CA ASP A 28 -42.49 32.13 38.61
C ASP A 28 -42.58 30.95 37.63
N LEU A 29 -43.67 30.16 37.64
CA LEU A 29 -43.80 28.97 36.80
C LEU A 29 -43.83 29.35 35.32
N LYS A 30 -44.42 30.49 34.97
CA LYS A 30 -44.43 30.99 33.59
C LYS A 30 -43.02 31.28 33.07
N ILE A 31 -42.15 31.83 33.92
CA ILE A 31 -40.74 32.09 33.59
C ILE A 31 -40.00 30.77 33.34
N LEU A 32 -40.25 29.74 34.15
CA LEU A 32 -39.65 28.42 33.97
C LEU A 32 -40.09 27.75 32.67
N ILE A 33 -41.39 27.86 32.33
CA ILE A 33 -41.96 27.29 31.10
C ILE A 33 -41.37 27.95 29.86
N ASP A 34 -41.25 29.28 29.86
CA ASP A 34 -40.75 30.04 28.71
C ASP A 34 -39.26 29.79 28.45
N ASN A 35 -38.52 29.29 29.45
CA ASN A 35 -37.11 28.91 29.34
C ASN A 35 -36.87 27.43 29.01
N LEU A 36 -37.92 26.62 28.81
CA LEU A 36 -37.76 25.22 28.41
C LEU A 36 -37.14 25.13 27.02
N ASN A 37 -36.06 24.37 26.90
CA ASN A 37 -35.43 24.05 25.63
C ASN A 37 -36.02 22.75 25.05
N PRO A 38 -36.69 22.77 23.89
CA PRO A 38 -37.24 21.56 23.27
C PRO A 38 -36.19 20.46 23.01
N ASP A 39 -34.95 20.83 22.73
CA ASP A 39 -33.88 19.90 22.36
C ASP A 39 -33.40 19.01 23.53
N ASP A 40 -33.75 19.37 24.77
CA ASP A 40 -33.41 18.58 25.96
C ASP A 40 -34.35 17.37 26.16
N TYR A 41 -35.36 17.24 25.31
CA TYR A 41 -36.44 16.27 25.44
C TYR A 41 -36.57 15.42 24.17
N THR A 42 -37.27 14.29 24.29
CA THR A 42 -37.64 13.54 23.08
C THR A 42 -38.76 14.26 22.33
N GLU A 43 -38.79 14.13 21.01
CA GLU A 43 -39.84 14.69 20.15
C GLU A 43 -41.26 14.27 20.61
N SER A 44 -41.38 13.05 21.15
CA SER A 44 -42.64 12.52 21.67
C SER A 44 -43.03 13.06 23.06
N ALA A 45 -42.06 13.28 23.95
CA ALA A 45 -42.34 13.66 25.34
C ALA A 45 -42.48 15.17 25.52
N PHE A 46 -41.74 15.98 24.75
CA PHE A 46 -41.74 17.43 24.92
C PHE A 46 -43.14 18.07 24.83
N PRO A 47 -43.98 17.75 23.82
CA PRO A 47 -45.30 18.37 23.70
C PRO A 47 -46.20 18.06 24.91
N VAL A 48 -46.15 16.81 25.40
CA VAL A 48 -46.95 16.34 26.54
C VAL A 48 -46.52 17.00 27.84
N ILE A 49 -45.21 17.10 28.07
CA ILE A 49 -44.63 17.77 29.26
C ILE A 49 -44.96 19.26 29.23
N LEU A 50 -44.80 19.91 28.08
CA LEU A 50 -45.09 21.33 27.91
C LEU A 50 -46.57 21.65 28.13
N GLU A 51 -47.47 20.80 27.63
CA GLU A 51 -48.91 20.93 27.86
C GLU A 51 -49.24 20.81 29.35
N TRP A 52 -48.73 19.78 30.04
CA TRP A 52 -48.92 19.61 31.48
C TRP A 52 -48.44 20.83 32.29
N PHE A 53 -47.27 21.38 31.94
CA PHE A 53 -46.77 22.59 32.58
C PHE A 53 -47.66 23.82 32.33
N LYS A 54 -48.19 23.99 31.11
CA LYS A 54 -49.12 25.09 30.80
C LYS A 54 -50.42 24.98 31.58
N GLU A 55 -50.96 23.78 31.74
CA GLU A 55 -52.15 23.54 32.54
C GLU A 55 -51.89 23.82 34.02
N LEU A 56 -50.72 23.44 34.53
CA LEU A 56 -50.30 23.73 35.89
C LEU A 56 -50.11 25.24 36.13
N GLU A 57 -49.55 25.98 35.16
CA GLU A 57 -49.39 27.44 35.24
C GLU A 57 -50.74 28.13 35.31
N LYS A 58 -51.68 27.74 34.45
CA LYS A 58 -53.06 28.25 34.48
C LYS A 58 -53.70 28.00 35.84
N PHE A 59 -53.61 26.77 36.36
CA PHE A 59 -54.13 26.44 37.68
C PHE A 59 -53.46 27.28 38.78
N SER A 60 -52.14 27.43 38.75
CA SER A 60 -51.41 28.24 39.74
C SER A 60 -51.86 29.71 39.71
N THR A 61 -52.01 30.28 38.52
CA THR A 61 -52.46 31.67 38.32
C THR A 61 -53.89 31.90 38.78
N ASP A 62 -54.82 30.98 38.47
CA ASP A 62 -56.22 31.04 38.94
C ASP A 62 -56.28 30.99 40.47
N MET A 63 -55.45 30.14 41.08
CA MET A 63 -55.41 29.95 42.52
C MET A 63 -54.84 31.16 43.27
N VAL A 64 -53.78 31.78 42.75
CA VAL A 64 -53.20 33.03 43.27
C VAL A 64 -54.23 34.17 43.15
N THR A 65 -54.89 34.28 42.00
CA THR A 65 -55.89 35.33 41.72
C THR A 65 -57.11 35.21 42.63
N ALA A 66 -57.53 33.99 42.96
CA ALA A 66 -58.61 33.73 43.91
C ALA A 66 -58.24 33.99 45.38
N GLY A 67 -56.98 34.36 45.68
CA GLY A 67 -56.51 34.60 47.04
C GLY A 67 -56.49 33.34 47.92
N LEU A 68 -56.47 32.16 47.29
CA LEU A 68 -56.56 30.89 48.00
C LEU A 68 -55.17 30.49 48.52
N THR A 69 -55.11 30.20 49.81
CA THR A 69 -53.88 29.71 50.45
C THR A 69 -53.75 28.19 50.32
N TYR A 70 -52.53 27.68 50.53
CA TYR A 70 -52.24 26.25 50.46
C TYR A 70 -52.90 25.48 51.63
N GLY A 71 -54.19 25.19 51.49
CA GLY A 71 -55.02 24.45 52.43
C GLY A 71 -55.49 23.10 51.91
N LYS A 72 -56.44 22.46 52.61
CA LYS A 72 -57.00 21.15 52.21
C LYS A 72 -57.62 21.18 50.80
N ILE A 73 -58.35 22.25 50.47
CA ILE A 73 -59.04 22.39 49.17
C ILE A 73 -58.02 22.51 48.03
N MET A 74 -57.06 23.44 48.14
CA MET A 74 -56.00 23.65 47.15
C MET A 74 -55.18 22.37 46.93
N ARG A 75 -54.75 21.70 48.01
CA ARG A 75 -54.02 20.42 47.93
C ARG A 75 -54.80 19.33 47.21
N ASN A 76 -56.09 19.17 47.55
CA ASN A 76 -56.92 18.16 46.92
C ASN A 76 -57.12 18.43 45.43
N ASN A 77 -57.29 19.70 45.03
CA ASN A 77 -57.41 20.10 43.63
C ASN A 77 -56.10 19.88 42.88
N PHE A 78 -54.95 20.27 43.44
CA PHE A 78 -53.65 20.03 42.83
C PHE A 78 -53.38 18.53 42.60
N VAL A 79 -53.67 17.70 43.60
CA VAL A 79 -53.48 16.24 43.48
C VAL A 79 -54.39 15.64 42.42
N LYS A 80 -55.66 16.06 42.41
CA LYS A 80 -56.68 15.52 41.49
C LYS A 80 -56.43 15.96 40.05
N CYS A 81 -56.05 17.22 39.84
CA CYS A 81 -55.94 17.82 38.51
C CYS A 81 -54.53 17.68 37.91
N HIS A 82 -53.44 17.79 38.67
CA HIS A 82 -52.10 17.83 38.06
C HIS A 82 -51.20 16.67 38.47
N TYR A 83 -51.20 16.30 39.76
CA TYR A 83 -50.32 15.21 40.22
C TYR A 83 -50.71 13.85 39.62
N ARG A 84 -52.02 13.61 39.45
CA ARG A 84 -52.54 12.40 38.80
C ARG A 84 -52.07 12.29 37.34
N GLU A 85 -52.01 13.41 36.62
CA GLU A 85 -51.64 13.46 35.20
C GLU A 85 -50.13 13.38 34.99
N LEU A 86 -49.34 13.81 35.97
CA LEU A 86 -47.88 13.69 35.94
C LEU A 86 -47.41 12.22 35.98
N LEU A 87 -48.14 11.34 36.67
CA LEU A 87 -47.74 9.94 36.85
C LEU A 87 -47.59 9.18 35.51
N PRO A 88 -48.58 9.21 34.59
CA PRO A 88 -48.42 8.63 33.26
C PRO A 88 -47.22 9.18 32.48
N ILE A 89 -46.95 10.49 32.55
CA ILE A 89 -45.80 11.11 31.85
C ILE A 89 -44.49 10.51 32.36
N LEU A 90 -44.32 10.38 33.68
CA LEU A 90 -43.13 9.77 34.28
C LEU A 90 -43.00 8.28 33.91
N GLN A 91 -44.12 7.55 33.88
CA GLN A 91 -44.12 6.14 33.49
C GLN A 91 -43.67 5.94 32.05
N GLU A 92 -44.14 6.78 31.13
CA GLU A 92 -43.75 6.75 29.71
C GLU A 92 -42.26 7.08 29.54
N LEU A 93 -41.77 8.11 30.23
CA LEU A 93 -40.34 8.45 30.22
C LEU A 93 -39.48 7.30 30.74
N CYS A 94 -39.90 6.63 31.82
CA CYS A 94 -39.21 5.43 32.32
C CYS A 94 -39.25 4.27 31.33
N PHE A 95 -40.35 4.09 30.60
CA PHE A 95 -40.45 3.08 29.55
C PHE A 95 -39.48 3.37 28.40
N GLU A 96 -39.45 4.60 27.90
CA GLU A 96 -38.54 5.03 26.84
C GLU A 96 -37.06 4.89 27.23
N ILE A 97 -36.69 5.15 28.49
CA ILE A 97 -35.33 4.89 28.98
C ILE A 97 -35.02 3.39 28.90
N LYS A 98 -35.89 2.52 29.41
CA LYS A 98 -35.68 1.07 29.38
C LYS A 98 -35.59 0.51 27.96
N LYS A 99 -36.41 1.05 27.05
CA LYS A 99 -36.37 0.70 25.63
C LYS A 99 -35.02 1.08 25.01
N ARG A 100 -34.56 2.31 25.23
CA ARG A 100 -33.23 2.76 24.77
C ARG A 100 -32.09 1.94 25.36
N ASP A 101 -32.17 1.54 26.63
CA ASP A 101 -31.16 0.67 27.25
C ASP A 101 -31.11 -0.71 26.56
N SER A 102 -32.27 -1.26 26.18
CA SER A 102 -32.37 -2.50 25.42
C SER A 102 -31.77 -2.35 24.02
N ASP A 103 -32.16 -1.31 23.28
CA ASP A 103 -31.66 -1.06 21.93
C ASP A 103 -30.13 -0.86 21.94
N LEU A 104 -29.61 -0.15 22.94
CA LEU A 104 -28.17 0.05 23.12
C LEU A 104 -27.44 -1.25 23.44
N PHE A 105 -28.05 -2.15 24.21
CA PHE A 105 -27.49 -3.48 24.47
C PHE A 105 -27.40 -4.30 23.19
N ASP A 106 -28.47 -4.35 22.40
CA ASP A 106 -28.52 -5.09 21.13
C ASP A 106 -27.50 -4.54 20.12
N LEU A 107 -27.38 -3.21 20.01
CA LEU A 107 -26.39 -2.57 19.16
C LEU A 107 -24.95 -2.89 19.60
N LYS A 108 -24.66 -2.93 20.91
CA LYS A 108 -23.34 -3.34 21.42
C LYS A 108 -23.02 -4.78 21.07
N LEU A 109 -24.00 -5.67 21.18
CA LEU A 109 -23.82 -7.09 20.83
C LEU A 109 -23.55 -7.24 19.33
N SER A 110 -24.34 -6.58 18.48
CA SER A 110 -24.17 -6.59 17.03
C SER A 110 -22.80 -6.04 16.60
N LEU A 111 -22.35 -4.96 17.24
CA LEU A 111 -21.03 -4.38 16.99
C LEU A 111 -19.92 -5.38 17.33
N ALA A 112 -19.98 -6.03 18.50
CA ALA A 112 -18.99 -7.01 18.92
C ALA A 112 -18.92 -8.22 17.97
N GLU A 113 -20.07 -8.70 17.48
CA GLU A 113 -20.13 -9.79 16.49
C GLU A 113 -19.50 -9.39 15.15
N SER A 114 -19.76 -8.16 14.69
CA SER A 114 -19.18 -7.60 13.47
C SER A 114 -17.66 -7.48 13.58
N GLU A 115 -17.16 -6.94 14.70
CA GLU A 115 -15.72 -6.81 14.98
C GLU A 115 -15.02 -8.18 14.98
N HIS A 116 -15.62 -9.18 15.63
CA HIS A 116 -15.08 -10.54 15.63
C HIS A 116 -15.05 -11.17 14.24
N SER A 117 -16.11 -10.97 13.46
CA SER A 117 -16.20 -11.47 12.08
C SER A 117 -15.15 -10.82 11.17
N LEU A 118 -14.94 -9.51 11.32
CA LEU A 118 -13.89 -8.78 10.60
C LEU A 118 -12.50 -9.30 10.98
N LEU A 119 -12.24 -9.54 12.27
CA LEU A 119 -10.95 -10.06 12.72
C LEU A 119 -10.67 -11.44 12.12
N LYS A 120 -11.64 -12.35 12.13
CA LYS A 120 -11.53 -13.67 11.47
C LYS A 120 -11.23 -13.55 9.99
N ALA A 121 -11.93 -12.67 9.27
CA ALA A 121 -11.71 -12.46 7.84
C ALA A 121 -10.30 -11.92 7.53
N LYS A 122 -9.79 -11.00 8.37
CA LYS A 122 -8.43 -10.48 8.27
C LYS A 122 -7.38 -11.57 8.49
N VAL A 123 -7.51 -12.35 9.57
CA VAL A 123 -6.60 -13.45 9.89
C VAL A 123 -6.57 -14.46 8.74
N TRP A 124 -7.74 -14.89 8.28
CA TRP A 124 -7.85 -15.84 7.16
C TRP A 124 -7.15 -15.36 5.88
N THR A 125 -7.31 -14.07 5.56
CA THR A 125 -6.68 -13.49 4.36
C THR A 125 -5.16 -13.43 4.51
N LEU A 126 -4.66 -12.98 5.67
CA LEU A 126 -3.23 -12.91 5.96
C LEU A 126 -2.58 -14.29 6.01
N GLU A 127 -3.24 -15.29 6.57
CA GLU A 127 -2.76 -16.68 6.60
C GLU A 127 -2.61 -17.23 5.18
N ARG A 128 -3.61 -16.99 4.31
CA ARG A 128 -3.55 -17.42 2.91
C ARG A 128 -2.40 -16.75 2.16
N GLU A 129 -2.22 -15.45 2.33
CA GLU A 129 -1.11 -14.72 1.72
C GLU A 129 0.24 -15.20 2.25
N ASN A 130 0.36 -15.45 3.56
CA ASN A 130 1.57 -15.96 4.18
C ASN A 130 1.98 -17.33 3.61
N ILE A 131 1.02 -18.25 3.44
CA ILE A 131 1.26 -19.55 2.82
C ILE A 131 1.75 -19.38 1.38
N ALA A 132 1.11 -18.51 0.59
CA ALA A 132 1.52 -18.25 -0.79
C ALA A 132 2.93 -17.66 -0.88
N LEU A 133 3.29 -16.74 0.02
CA LEU A 133 4.63 -16.15 0.09
C LEU A 133 5.68 -17.18 0.53
N ARG A 134 5.36 -18.05 1.48
CA ARG A 134 6.25 -19.15 1.89
C ARG A 134 6.55 -20.11 0.75
N ALA A 135 5.53 -20.51 -0.01
CA ALA A 135 5.72 -21.37 -1.19
C ALA A 135 6.60 -20.71 -2.26
N LYS A 136 6.46 -19.39 -2.47
CA LYS A 136 7.34 -18.63 -3.38
C LYS A 136 8.79 -18.58 -2.89
N LEU A 137 9.00 -18.43 -1.58
CA LEU A 137 10.34 -18.42 -0.99
C LEU A 137 11.02 -19.79 -1.10
N GLU A 138 10.27 -20.87 -0.87
CA GLU A 138 10.75 -22.25 -1.04
C GLU A 138 11.22 -22.50 -2.48
N LEU A 139 10.38 -22.17 -3.47
CA LEU A 139 10.74 -22.29 -4.88
C LEU A 139 11.99 -21.46 -5.23
N ASN A 140 12.10 -20.24 -4.71
CA ASN A 140 13.27 -19.40 -4.96
C ASN A 140 14.55 -19.97 -4.32
N SER A 141 14.42 -20.62 -3.16
CA SER A 141 15.50 -21.36 -2.52
C SER A 141 15.94 -22.54 -3.40
N ASP A 142 15.01 -23.32 -3.93
CA ASP A 142 15.29 -24.46 -4.81
C ASP A 142 16.00 -24.04 -6.10
N ILE A 143 15.53 -22.95 -6.72
CA ILE A 143 16.17 -22.35 -7.91
C ILE A 143 17.59 -21.89 -7.56
N SER A 144 17.76 -21.19 -6.43
CA SER A 144 19.07 -20.72 -5.98
C SER A 144 20.04 -21.87 -5.71
N SER A 145 19.57 -22.97 -5.14
CA SER A 145 20.35 -24.19 -4.96
C SER A 145 20.75 -24.80 -6.31
N THR A 146 19.79 -24.94 -7.22
CA THR A 146 20.03 -25.49 -8.56
C THR A 146 21.08 -24.66 -9.32
N ILE A 147 21.01 -23.33 -9.23
CA ILE A 147 22.00 -22.44 -9.85
C ILE A 147 23.39 -22.66 -9.22
N LYS A 148 23.47 -22.75 -7.88
CA LYS A 148 24.73 -23.03 -7.19
C LYS A 148 25.33 -24.37 -7.63
N ASP A 149 24.52 -25.38 -7.87
CA ASP A 149 24.96 -26.70 -8.32
C ASP A 149 25.38 -26.71 -9.80
N LEU A 150 24.77 -25.87 -10.64
CA LEU A 150 25.07 -25.77 -12.06
C LEU A 150 26.28 -24.90 -12.38
N MET A 151 26.57 -23.86 -11.59
CA MET A 151 27.71 -22.96 -11.85
C MET A 151 29.05 -23.70 -12.00
N PRO A 152 29.46 -24.60 -11.07
CA PRO A 152 30.71 -25.33 -11.21
C PRO A 152 30.76 -26.19 -12.47
N ARG A 153 29.64 -26.82 -12.85
CA ARG A 153 29.58 -27.66 -14.06
C ARG A 153 29.78 -26.84 -15.33
N LEU A 154 29.30 -25.60 -15.35
CA LEU A 154 29.51 -24.68 -16.46
C LEU A 154 30.98 -24.25 -16.54
N ASP A 155 31.60 -23.97 -15.39
CA ASP A 155 33.03 -23.64 -15.30
C ASP A 155 33.90 -24.82 -15.76
N ASP A 156 33.60 -26.05 -15.30
CA ASP A 156 34.27 -27.28 -15.72
C ASP A 156 34.16 -27.51 -17.23
N LEU A 157 32.97 -27.33 -17.80
CA LEU A 157 32.74 -27.48 -19.24
C LEU A 157 33.53 -26.44 -20.04
N LYS A 158 33.57 -25.19 -19.56
CA LYS A 158 34.35 -24.12 -20.17
C LYS A 158 35.85 -24.40 -20.12
N GLU A 159 36.36 -24.88 -18.99
CA GLU A 159 37.77 -25.24 -18.86
C GLU A 159 38.13 -26.44 -19.75
N HIS A 160 37.32 -27.50 -19.71
CA HIS A 160 37.49 -28.68 -20.56
C HIS A 160 37.47 -28.32 -22.05
N SER A 161 36.48 -27.55 -22.50
CA SER A 161 36.40 -27.12 -23.91
C SER A 161 37.60 -26.25 -24.31
N THR A 162 38.04 -25.33 -23.45
CA THR A 162 39.23 -24.51 -23.70
C THR A 162 40.49 -25.37 -23.82
N LYS A 163 40.64 -26.36 -22.94
CA LYS A 163 41.76 -27.31 -22.95
C LYS A 163 41.74 -28.18 -24.21
N ALA A 164 40.60 -28.79 -24.53
CA ALA A 164 40.42 -29.58 -25.74
C ALA A 164 40.73 -28.77 -27.00
N LEU A 165 40.25 -27.53 -27.09
CA LEU A 165 40.59 -26.63 -28.20
C LEU A 165 42.08 -26.28 -28.26
N LYS A 166 42.77 -26.12 -27.12
CA LYS A 166 44.21 -25.84 -27.13
C LYS A 166 45.05 -27.06 -27.48
N GLU A 167 44.66 -28.24 -27.01
CA GLU A 167 45.46 -29.47 -27.14
C GLU A 167 45.15 -30.24 -28.44
N GLU A 168 43.87 -30.39 -28.80
CA GLU A 168 43.45 -31.19 -29.94
C GLU A 168 43.47 -30.42 -31.26
N LEU A 169 43.16 -29.12 -31.24
CA LEU A 169 43.09 -28.32 -32.47
C LEU A 169 44.41 -28.32 -33.26
N PRO A 170 45.61 -28.17 -32.65
CA PRO A 170 46.86 -28.29 -33.39
C PRO A 170 47.07 -29.67 -34.02
N SER A 171 46.65 -30.74 -33.33
CA SER A 171 46.72 -32.11 -33.84
C SER A 171 45.80 -32.28 -35.05
N ILE A 172 44.56 -31.79 -34.96
CA ILE A 172 43.57 -31.81 -36.05
C ILE A 172 44.10 -31.02 -37.26
N ILE A 173 44.63 -29.80 -37.05
CA ILE A 173 45.21 -28.99 -38.13
C ILE A 173 46.38 -29.74 -38.79
N LYS A 174 47.26 -30.36 -37.99
CA LYS A 174 48.38 -31.15 -38.50
C LYS A 174 47.88 -32.34 -39.32
N GLN A 175 46.88 -33.07 -38.84
CA GLN A 175 46.33 -34.23 -39.55
C GLN A 175 45.59 -33.83 -40.83
N ALA A 176 44.87 -32.71 -40.83
CA ALA A 176 44.10 -32.25 -41.98
C ALA A 176 44.98 -31.60 -43.06
N ALA A 177 45.93 -30.74 -42.68
CA ALA A 177 46.68 -29.92 -43.64
C ALA A 177 48.03 -30.51 -44.05
N CYS A 178 48.75 -31.21 -43.16
CA CYS A 178 50.10 -31.70 -43.49
C CYS A 178 50.15 -32.76 -44.61
N PRO A 179 49.17 -33.66 -44.78
CA PRO A 179 49.18 -34.62 -45.89
C PRO A 179 49.07 -33.93 -47.26
N GLU A 180 48.19 -32.95 -47.40
CA GLU A 180 48.04 -32.18 -48.64
C GLU A 180 49.30 -31.36 -48.94
N ILE A 181 49.84 -30.66 -47.95
CA ILE A 181 51.10 -29.90 -48.09
C ILE A 181 52.23 -30.84 -48.52
N LYS A 182 52.35 -32.01 -47.88
CA LYS A 182 53.38 -33.01 -48.22
C LYS A 182 53.22 -33.53 -49.65
N SER A 183 52.01 -33.91 -50.05
CA SER A 183 51.72 -34.40 -51.40
C SER A 183 52.01 -33.33 -52.47
N SER A 184 51.62 -32.09 -52.21
CA SER A 184 51.90 -30.95 -53.09
C SER A 184 53.41 -30.73 -53.23
N LEU A 185 54.15 -30.74 -52.12
CA LEU A 185 55.61 -30.58 -52.12
C LEU A 185 56.31 -31.71 -52.87
N GLU A 186 55.89 -32.97 -52.68
CA GLU A 186 56.43 -34.13 -53.40
C GLU A 186 56.17 -34.05 -54.91
N THR A 187 55.03 -33.48 -55.31
CA THR A 187 54.67 -33.26 -56.71
C THR A 187 55.56 -32.19 -57.33
N VAL A 188 55.66 -31.01 -56.70
CA VAL A 188 56.55 -29.93 -57.15
C VAL A 188 58.01 -30.39 -57.22
N ASN A 189 58.49 -31.16 -56.23
CA ASN A 189 59.87 -31.65 -56.23
C ASN A 189 60.12 -32.63 -57.40
N ARG A 190 59.15 -33.50 -57.71
CA ARG A 190 59.24 -34.38 -58.89
C ARG A 190 59.29 -33.59 -60.20
N GLU A 191 58.48 -32.54 -60.31
CA GLU A 191 58.48 -31.65 -61.47
C GLU A 191 59.83 -30.93 -61.63
N ILE A 192 60.38 -30.36 -60.56
CA ILE A 192 61.70 -29.73 -60.57
C ILE A 192 62.79 -30.72 -61.02
N VAL A 193 62.78 -31.94 -60.48
CA VAL A 193 63.77 -32.96 -60.88
C VAL A 193 63.63 -33.36 -62.34
N ALA A 194 62.40 -33.51 -62.84
CA ALA A 194 62.14 -33.82 -64.24
C ALA A 194 62.64 -32.69 -65.15
N GLU A 195 62.37 -31.45 -64.76
CA GLU A 195 62.78 -30.25 -65.48
C GLU A 195 64.30 -30.06 -65.50
N VAL A 196 64.99 -30.29 -64.38
CA VAL A 196 66.46 -30.28 -64.31
C VAL A 196 67.06 -31.37 -65.20
N LYS A 197 66.46 -32.57 -65.23
CA LYS A 197 66.91 -33.65 -66.12
C LYS A 197 66.72 -33.28 -67.59
N ARG A 198 65.57 -32.70 -67.96
CA ARG A 198 65.28 -32.21 -69.31
C ARG A 198 66.31 -31.15 -69.72
N ASN A 199 66.53 -30.14 -68.89
CA ASN A 199 67.51 -29.08 -69.13
C ASN A 199 68.95 -29.61 -69.23
N ARG A 200 69.32 -30.65 -68.47
CA ARG A 200 70.62 -31.32 -68.63
C ARG A 200 70.75 -32.06 -69.96
N VAL A 201 69.70 -32.73 -70.41
CA VAL A 201 69.67 -33.42 -71.71
C VAL A 201 69.76 -32.40 -72.85
N GLU A 202 69.03 -31.29 -72.74
CA GLU A 202 69.12 -30.18 -73.69
C GLU A 202 70.50 -29.54 -73.69
N ALA A 203 71.08 -29.24 -72.52
CA ALA A 203 72.44 -28.70 -72.43
C ALA A 203 73.49 -29.65 -73.05
N ARG A 204 73.35 -30.97 -72.87
CA ARG A 204 74.18 -31.98 -73.55
C ARG A 204 73.95 -31.97 -75.07
N SER A 205 72.70 -31.87 -75.51
CA SER A 205 72.33 -31.76 -76.93
C SER A 205 72.95 -30.51 -77.56
N PHE A 206 72.82 -29.34 -76.91
CA PHE A 206 73.44 -28.09 -77.36
C PHE A 206 74.97 -28.17 -77.39
N ALA A 207 75.61 -28.78 -76.40
CA ALA A 207 77.05 -29.01 -76.42
C ALA A 207 77.46 -29.94 -77.57
N GLN A 208 76.66 -30.97 -77.88
CA GLN A 208 76.91 -31.89 -78.99
C GLN A 208 76.72 -31.21 -80.35
N VAL A 209 75.72 -30.35 -80.49
CA VAL A 209 75.53 -29.48 -81.68
C VAL A 209 76.69 -28.49 -81.82
N ALA A 210 77.17 -27.89 -80.73
CA ALA A 210 78.33 -27.00 -80.74
C ALA A 210 79.64 -27.71 -81.13
N LEU A 211 79.82 -28.97 -80.70
CA LEU A 211 80.95 -29.81 -81.12
C LEU A 211 80.87 -30.16 -82.61
N GLN A 212 79.70 -30.58 -83.11
CA GLN A 212 79.50 -30.86 -84.53
C GLN A 212 79.64 -29.61 -85.42
N ALA A 213 79.26 -28.44 -84.91
CA ALA A 213 79.47 -27.15 -85.60
C ALA A 213 80.95 -26.75 -85.65
N LYS A 214 81.79 -27.24 -84.72
CA LYS A 214 83.25 -27.07 -84.75
C LYS A 214 83.89 -27.98 -85.80
N ASP A 215 83.44 -29.23 -85.93
CA ASP A 215 83.99 -30.20 -86.88
C ASP A 215 83.66 -29.89 -88.35
N ARG A 216 82.52 -29.24 -88.63
CA ARG A 216 82.18 -28.82 -90.01
C ARG A 216 82.99 -27.63 -90.54
N LYS A 217 83.77 -26.95 -89.71
CA LYS A 217 84.51 -25.74 -90.13
C LYS A 217 85.95 -25.95 -90.56
N GLN A 218 86.51 -27.17 -90.57
CA GLN A 218 87.87 -27.35 -91.11
C GLN A 218 88.11 -28.74 -91.69
N GLY A 219 87.93 -28.82 -93.01
CA GLY A 219 88.35 -29.96 -93.83
C GLY A 219 88.09 -29.74 -95.32
N PHE A 220 88.78 -28.78 -95.97
CA PHE A 220 89.68 -29.02 -97.11
C PHE A 220 90.36 -27.72 -97.61
N SER A 221 91.70 -27.76 -97.71
CA SER A 221 92.62 -26.71 -98.19
C SER A 221 92.72 -26.66 -99.72
N PRO A 222 93.45 -25.68 -100.29
CA PRO A 222 94.68 -26.08 -100.98
C PRO A 222 95.87 -25.13 -100.80
N THR A 223 97.06 -25.73 -100.85
CA THR A 223 98.37 -25.12 -101.07
C THR A 223 98.51 -24.49 -102.46
N LEU A 224 99.20 -23.34 -102.56
CA LEU A 224 100.26 -23.08 -103.55
C LEU A 224 100.96 -21.73 -103.30
N SER A 225 102.30 -21.79 -103.34
CA SER A 225 103.32 -20.73 -103.49
C SER A 225 103.56 -19.73 -102.36
#